data_AF-A0A2P2MM00-F1
#
_entry.id   AF-A0A2P2MM00-F1
#
_cell.length_a   1.000
_cell.length_b   1.000
_cell.length_c   1.000
_cell.angle_alpha   90.00
_cell.angle_beta   90.00
_cell.angle_gamma   90.00
#
_symmetry.space_group_name_H-M   'P 1'
#
loop_
_entity.id
_entity.type
_entity.pdbx_description
1 polymer ?
#
loop_
_entity_poly.entity_id
_entity_poly.type
_entity_poly.pdbx_seq_one_letter_code
_entity_poly.pdbx_strand_id
1 'polypeptide(L)'
;MDHENIIAIKDIIRPPQKENFNDVYIVYELMDTDLHQIIRSNQPLTDDHCRYFLYQFLRGLKYVHSANVLHRDLKPSNLLLNANCDLKIADFGLARTTSETDFMTEYVVTRWYRAPELLLNCSEYTAAIDIWSVGCILGEILTREPLFPGKDYVHQLRLITELIGSPDDPSLGFLRSDNARRYVRQLPQYPRQNFAARFSNMSSGAADLLEKMLVFDPNRRITGKMRLDAGF
;
A
#
# COMPACT_ATOMS: atom_id res chain seq x y z
N MET A 1 -15.78 -9.89 -7.71
CA MET A 1 -14.40 -9.68 -8.18
C MET A 1 -13.89 -11.05 -8.59
N ASP A 2 -13.65 -11.25 -9.87
CA ASP A 2 -13.14 -12.51 -10.42
C ASP A 2 -11.81 -12.21 -11.10
N HIS A 3 -10.72 -12.54 -10.41
CA HIS A 3 -9.36 -12.28 -10.83
C HIS A 3 -8.38 -13.15 -10.03
N GLU A 4 -7.39 -13.75 -10.68
CA GLU A 4 -6.48 -14.72 -10.06
C GLU A 4 -5.72 -14.16 -8.85
N ASN A 5 -5.37 -12.87 -8.88
CA ASN A 5 -4.66 -12.18 -7.79
C ASN A 5 -5.56 -11.47 -6.76
N ILE A 6 -6.85 -11.78 -6.72
CA ILE A 6 -7.80 -11.31 -5.70
C ILE A 6 -8.40 -12.53 -5.00
N ILE A 7 -8.54 -12.48 -3.68
CA ILE A 7 -9.10 -13.61 -2.92
C ILE A 7 -10.55 -13.87 -3.33
N ALA A 8 -10.86 -15.12 -3.71
CA ALA A 8 -12.20 -15.52 -4.08
C ALA A 8 -13.02 -15.97 -2.87
N ILE A 9 -14.25 -15.46 -2.76
CA ILE A 9 -15.27 -16.03 -1.86
C ILE A 9 -15.82 -17.28 -2.55
N LYS A 10 -15.66 -18.44 -1.90
CA LYS A 10 -16.18 -19.72 -2.36
C LYS A 10 -17.61 -19.96 -1.90
N ASP A 11 -17.95 -19.55 -0.69
CA ASP A 11 -19.29 -19.73 -0.13
C ASP A 11 -19.58 -18.70 0.98
N ILE A 12 -20.86 -18.48 1.24
CA ILE A 12 -21.35 -17.71 2.38
C ILE A 12 -22.35 -18.60 3.11
N ILE A 13 -21.99 -19.04 4.31
CA ILE A 13 -22.81 -20.01 5.05
C ILE A 13 -24.07 -19.28 5.51
N ARG A 14 -25.21 -19.81 5.08
CA ARG A 14 -26.52 -19.27 5.47
C ARG A 14 -26.76 -19.57 6.95
N PRO A 15 -27.30 -18.60 7.71
CA PRO A 15 -27.64 -18.86 9.09
C PRO A 15 -28.73 -19.94 9.16
N PRO A 16 -28.66 -20.84 10.16
CA PRO A 16 -29.65 -21.90 10.32
C PRO A 16 -31.04 -21.34 10.68
N GLN A 17 -31.10 -20.19 11.36
CA GLN A 17 -32.34 -19.48 11.69
C GLN A 17 -32.13 -17.98 11.53
N LYS A 18 -33.13 -17.29 10.97
CA LYS A 18 -33.06 -15.83 10.71
C LYS A 18 -33.14 -15.03 12.00
N GLU A 19 -33.88 -15.55 12.97
CA GLU A 19 -34.22 -14.88 14.23
C GLU A 19 -33.01 -14.74 15.17
N ASN A 20 -31.99 -15.60 15.00
CA ASN A 20 -30.77 -15.64 15.82
C ASN A 20 -29.50 -15.35 15.00
N PHE A 21 -29.61 -14.59 13.92
CA PHE A 21 -28.49 -14.28 13.04
C PHE A 21 -27.54 -13.24 13.65
N ASN A 22 -26.53 -13.70 14.39
CA ASN A 22 -25.52 -12.86 15.00
C ASN A 22 -24.14 -12.96 14.35
N ASP A 23 -23.89 -14.03 13.58
CA ASP A 23 -22.58 -14.33 13.00
C ASP A 23 -22.66 -14.56 11.49
N VAL A 24 -21.68 -14.03 10.75
CA VAL A 24 -21.51 -14.24 9.31
C VAL A 24 -20.26 -15.09 9.08
N TYR A 25 -20.43 -16.24 8.42
CA TYR A 25 -19.31 -17.10 8.04
C TYR A 25 -19.09 -17.02 6.53
N ILE A 26 -17.91 -16.56 6.13
CA ILE A 26 -17.51 -16.43 4.74
C ILE A 26 -16.39 -17.44 4.49
N VAL A 27 -16.56 -18.28 3.47
CA VAL A 27 -15.58 -19.27 3.06
C VAL A 27 -14.77 -18.70 1.90
N TYR A 28 -13.45 -18.61 2.08
CA TYR A 28 -12.51 -18.21 1.04
C TYR A 28 -11.77 -19.42 0.48
N GLU A 29 -11.04 -19.22 -0.61
CA GLU A 29 -9.95 -20.14 -0.94
C GLU A 29 -8.87 -20.17 0.14
N LEU A 30 -8.24 -21.33 0.32
CA LEU A 30 -7.18 -21.51 1.30
C LEU A 30 -5.87 -20.97 0.74
N MET A 31 -5.21 -20.11 1.51
CA MET A 31 -3.86 -19.63 1.27
C MET A 31 -2.99 -20.05 2.44
N ASP A 32 -1.77 -20.54 2.16
CA ASP A 32 -0.89 -21.15 3.16
C ASP A 32 -0.34 -20.13 4.17
N THR A 33 -0.10 -18.89 3.72
CA THR A 33 0.50 -17.84 4.54
C THR A 33 0.19 -16.45 4.00
N ASP A 34 0.81 -15.43 4.58
CA ASP A 34 0.77 -14.05 4.12
C ASP A 34 2.20 -13.51 3.93
N LEU A 35 2.32 -12.41 3.19
CA LEU A 35 3.62 -11.82 2.89
C LEU A 35 4.32 -11.30 4.15
N HIS A 36 3.58 -10.91 5.20
CA HIS A 36 4.16 -10.47 6.47
C HIS A 36 4.96 -11.60 7.14
N GLN A 37 4.42 -12.81 7.17
CA GLN A 37 5.12 -13.98 7.69
C GLN A 37 6.35 -14.32 6.85
N ILE A 38 6.23 -14.26 5.53
CA ILE A 38 7.35 -14.54 4.61
C ILE A 38 8.49 -13.54 4.82
N ILE A 39 8.20 -12.24 4.90
CA ILE A 39 9.18 -11.18 5.15
C ILE A 39 9.92 -11.44 6.46
N ARG A 40 9.23 -11.83 7.53
CA ARG A 40 9.85 -12.09 8.85
C ARG A 40 10.53 -13.45 8.99
N SER A 41 10.33 -14.35 8.04
CA SER A 41 10.92 -15.68 8.08
C SER A 41 12.38 -15.69 7.61
N ASN A 42 13.10 -16.77 7.92
CA ASN A 42 14.43 -17.02 7.38
C ASN A 42 14.41 -17.54 5.93
N GLN A 43 13.24 -17.63 5.28
CA GLN A 43 13.17 -18.08 3.89
C GLN A 43 13.82 -17.03 2.97
N PRO A 44 14.63 -17.43 1.98
CA PRO A 44 15.27 -16.49 1.06
C PRO A 44 14.23 -15.79 0.18
N LEU A 45 14.31 -14.46 0.11
CA LEU A 45 13.56 -13.63 -0.85
C LEU A 45 14.55 -13.12 -1.88
N THR A 46 14.57 -13.78 -3.04
CA THR A 46 15.41 -13.40 -4.17
C THR A 46 14.75 -12.28 -4.95
N ASP A 47 15.52 -11.59 -5.79
CA ASP A 47 14.98 -10.59 -6.73
C ASP A 47 13.85 -11.15 -7.60
N ASP A 48 13.92 -12.43 -7.97
CA ASP A 48 12.86 -13.10 -8.73
C ASP A 48 11.57 -13.25 -7.92
N HIS A 49 11.66 -13.60 -6.63
CA HIS A 49 10.48 -13.61 -5.74
C HIS A 49 9.88 -12.21 -5.63
N CYS A 50 10.71 -11.19 -5.40
CA CYS A 50 10.27 -9.79 -5.30
C CYS A 50 9.56 -9.34 -6.58
N ARG A 51 10.16 -9.60 -7.76
CA ARG A 51 9.58 -9.28 -9.07
C ARG A 51 8.25 -9.99 -9.27
N TYR A 52 8.17 -11.27 -8.94
CA TYR A 52 6.97 -12.06 -9.14
C TYR A 52 5.81 -11.63 -8.22
N PHE A 53 6.09 -11.38 -6.94
CA PHE A 53 5.09 -10.85 -6.01
C PHE A 53 4.60 -9.47 -6.43
N LEU A 54 5.51 -8.57 -6.80
CA LEU A 54 5.16 -7.23 -7.24
C LEU A 54 4.31 -7.24 -8.51
N TYR A 55 4.67 -8.10 -9.48
CA TYR A 55 3.89 -8.29 -10.70
C TYR A 55 2.45 -8.70 -10.39
N GLN A 56 2.28 -9.75 -9.60
CA GLN A 56 0.96 -10.27 -9.21
C GLN A 56 0.15 -9.25 -8.43
N PHE A 57 0.82 -8.52 -7.53
CA PHE A 57 0.20 -7.47 -6.73
C PHE A 57 -0.32 -6.33 -7.59
N LEU A 58 0.51 -5.80 -8.49
CA LEU A 58 0.12 -4.74 -9.42
C LEU A 58 -0.96 -5.20 -10.41
N ARG A 59 -0.91 -6.45 -10.86
CA ARG A 59 -1.94 -7.05 -11.73
C ARG A 59 -3.29 -7.10 -11.02
N GLY A 60 -3.34 -7.53 -9.76
CA GLY A 60 -4.54 -7.48 -8.92
C GLY A 60 -5.04 -6.06 -8.68
N LEU A 61 -4.17 -5.12 -8.31
CA LEU A 61 -4.55 -3.71 -8.11
C LEU A 61 -5.15 -3.10 -9.37
N LYS A 62 -4.55 -3.37 -10.54
CA LYS A 62 -5.06 -2.86 -11.82
C LYS A 62 -6.50 -3.28 -12.06
N TYR A 63 -6.86 -4.53 -11.73
CA TYR A 63 -8.23 -5.01 -11.80
C TYR A 63 -9.14 -4.25 -10.82
N VAL A 64 -8.75 -4.14 -9.54
CA VAL A 64 -9.52 -3.43 -8.50
C VAL A 64 -9.76 -1.96 -8.88
N HIS A 65 -8.70 -1.26 -9.30
CA HIS A 65 -8.77 0.15 -9.70
C HIS A 65 -9.59 0.36 -10.97
N SER A 66 -9.60 -0.59 -11.90
CA SER A 66 -10.46 -0.51 -13.10
C SER A 66 -11.96 -0.54 -12.77
N ALA A 67 -12.32 -1.08 -11.59
CA ALA A 67 -13.67 -1.06 -11.05
C ALA A 67 -13.97 0.18 -10.18
N ASN A 68 -13.11 1.20 -10.18
CA ASN A 68 -13.19 2.39 -9.32
C ASN A 68 -13.23 2.07 -7.81
N VAL A 69 -12.63 0.95 -7.41
CA VAL A 69 -12.49 0.56 -6.00
C VAL A 69 -11.08 0.92 -5.53
N LEU A 70 -10.99 1.47 -4.32
CA LEU A 70 -9.74 1.73 -3.60
C LEU A 70 -9.63 0.74 -2.44
N HIS A 71 -8.46 0.14 -2.23
CA HIS A 71 -8.27 -0.84 -1.15
C HIS A 71 -8.05 -0.15 0.21
N ARG A 72 -7.21 0.89 0.27
CA ARG A 72 -6.97 1.78 1.42
C ARG A 72 -6.24 1.19 2.63
N ASP A 73 -6.24 -0.12 2.78
CA ASP A 73 -5.53 -0.84 3.86
C ASP A 73 -4.58 -1.93 3.32
N LEU A 74 -3.82 -1.60 2.27
CA LEU A 74 -2.81 -2.51 1.75
C LEU A 74 -1.63 -2.58 2.72
N LYS A 75 -1.31 -3.81 3.16
CA LYS A 75 -0.21 -4.15 4.05
C LYS A 75 0.19 -5.62 3.81
N PRO A 76 1.40 -6.07 4.20
CA PRO A 76 1.87 -7.42 3.89
C PRO A 76 0.95 -8.53 4.41
N SER A 77 0.28 -8.35 5.56
CA SER A 77 -0.67 -9.35 6.09
C SER A 77 -1.96 -9.48 5.25
N ASN A 78 -2.24 -8.52 4.37
CA ASN A 78 -3.40 -8.54 3.47
C ASN A 78 -3.02 -9.08 2.07
N LEU A 79 -1.77 -9.53 1.90
CA LEU A 79 -1.28 -10.18 0.69
C LEU A 79 -1.02 -11.65 1.01
N LEU A 80 -1.98 -12.49 0.64
CA LEU A 80 -1.96 -13.91 0.93
C LEU A 80 -1.13 -14.65 -0.11
N LEU A 81 -0.42 -15.69 0.31
CA LEU A 81 0.50 -16.48 -0.49
C LEU A 81 0.22 -17.98 -0.31
N ASN A 82 0.41 -18.75 -1.38
CA ASN A 82 0.40 -20.21 -1.34
C ASN A 82 1.80 -20.79 -1.62
N ALA A 83 1.92 -22.12 -1.50
CA ALA A 83 3.18 -22.84 -1.76
C ALA A 83 3.75 -22.65 -3.19
N ASN A 84 2.90 -22.27 -4.16
CA ASN A 84 3.31 -21.99 -5.54
C ASN A 84 3.77 -20.53 -5.75
N CYS A 85 3.87 -19.74 -4.68
CA CYS A 85 4.14 -18.29 -4.73
C CYS A 85 3.04 -17.48 -5.43
N ASP A 86 1.81 -18.00 -5.51
CA ASP A 86 0.68 -17.21 -6.03
C ASP A 86 0.23 -16.21 -4.97
N LEU A 87 0.10 -14.95 -5.37
CA LEU A 87 -0.29 -13.84 -4.50
C LEU A 87 -1.73 -13.44 -4.74
N LYS A 88 -2.49 -13.28 -3.65
CA LYS A 88 -3.86 -12.78 -3.65
C LYS A 88 -4.06 -11.64 -2.67
N ILE A 89 -4.64 -10.55 -3.17
CA ILE A 89 -5.04 -9.41 -2.34
C ILE A 89 -6.32 -9.78 -1.60
N ALA A 90 -6.32 -9.57 -0.28
CA ALA A 90 -7.43 -9.86 0.61
C ALA A 90 -7.77 -8.66 1.49
N ASP A 91 -8.85 -8.78 2.26
CA ASP A 91 -9.34 -7.78 3.21
C ASP A 91 -9.78 -6.44 2.60
N PHE A 92 -10.91 -6.49 1.90
CA PHE A 92 -11.59 -5.31 1.36
C PHE A 92 -12.53 -4.65 2.39
N GLY A 93 -12.39 -4.91 3.69
CA GLY A 93 -13.28 -4.37 4.73
C GLY A 93 -13.28 -2.85 4.81
N LEU A 94 -12.17 -2.23 4.41
CA LEU A 94 -12.00 -0.77 4.33
C LEU A 94 -12.08 -0.22 2.90
N ALA A 95 -12.37 -1.07 1.91
CA ALA A 95 -12.42 -0.67 0.52
C ALA A 95 -13.61 0.28 0.26
N ARG A 96 -13.41 1.25 -0.63
CA ARG A 96 -14.41 2.27 -0.97
C ARG A 96 -14.38 2.61 -2.44
N THR A 97 -15.51 3.08 -2.96
CA THR A 97 -15.57 3.68 -4.30
C THR A 97 -15.04 5.10 -4.28
N THR A 98 -14.42 5.54 -5.38
CA THR A 98 -13.80 6.87 -5.51
C THR A 98 -14.76 8.06 -5.32
N SER A 99 -16.08 7.83 -5.33
CA SER A 99 -17.13 8.85 -5.16
C SER A 99 -17.52 9.14 -3.71
N GLU A 100 -17.09 8.34 -2.74
CA GLU A 100 -17.49 8.49 -1.34
C GLU A 100 -16.53 9.42 -0.58
N THR A 101 -16.94 10.67 -0.38
CA THR A 101 -16.21 11.70 0.39
C THR A 101 -16.67 11.68 1.85
N ASP A 102 -16.42 10.60 2.58
CA ASP A 102 -16.74 10.55 4.02
C ASP A 102 -15.49 10.73 4.89
N PHE A 103 -15.65 11.55 5.93
CA PHE A 103 -14.63 11.83 6.93
C PHE A 103 -14.16 10.54 7.60
N MET A 104 -12.85 10.31 7.57
CA MET A 104 -12.22 9.14 8.15
C MET A 104 -12.38 9.15 9.67
N THR A 105 -13.09 8.16 10.20
CA THR A 105 -13.04 7.84 11.63
C THR A 105 -11.63 7.38 11.97
N GLU A 106 -11.09 7.89 13.06
CA GLU A 106 -9.72 7.71 13.49
C GLU A 106 -9.47 6.26 13.95
N TYR A 107 -9.29 5.35 13.01
CA TYR A 107 -9.09 3.93 13.29
C TYR A 107 -7.64 3.65 13.71
N VAL A 108 -7.52 3.04 14.89
CA VAL A 108 -6.32 2.45 15.51
C VAL A 108 -5.89 1.21 14.70
N VAL A 109 -5.37 1.43 13.49
CA VAL A 109 -4.77 0.40 12.64
C VAL A 109 -3.35 0.83 12.27
N THR A 110 -2.51 -0.11 11.87
CA THR A 110 -1.14 0.11 11.41
C THR A 110 -1.06 1.21 10.35
N ARG A 111 -0.38 2.32 10.67
CA ARG A 111 -0.28 3.52 9.80
C ARG A 111 0.89 3.45 8.80
N TRP A 112 1.74 2.44 8.92
CA TRP A 112 3.04 2.37 8.24
C TRP A 112 2.94 2.41 6.70
N TYR A 113 1.80 1.98 6.15
CA TYR A 113 1.54 1.91 4.72
C TYR A 113 0.60 3.01 4.21
N ARG A 114 0.16 3.94 5.08
CA ARG A 114 -0.75 5.03 4.71
C ARG A 114 -0.01 6.12 3.96
N ALA A 115 -0.62 6.57 2.85
CA ALA A 115 -0.11 7.66 2.04
C ALA A 115 -0.16 9.02 2.76
N PRO A 116 0.75 9.98 2.45
CA PRO A 116 0.76 11.32 3.07
C PRO A 116 -0.58 12.04 3.04
N GLU A 117 -1.32 11.96 1.94
CA GLU A 117 -2.64 12.58 1.77
C GLU A 117 -3.72 11.98 2.70
N LEU A 118 -3.58 10.70 3.08
CA LEU A 118 -4.43 10.06 4.08
C LEU A 118 -4.04 10.52 5.49
N LEU A 119 -2.75 10.70 5.76
CA LEU A 119 -2.26 11.20 7.06
C LEU A 119 -2.61 12.68 7.30
N LEU A 120 -2.74 13.46 6.23
CA LEU A 120 -3.07 14.89 6.26
C LEU A 120 -4.56 15.18 6.08
N ASN A 121 -5.43 14.16 6.10
CA ASN A 121 -6.88 14.27 5.92
C ASN A 121 -7.30 15.09 4.69
N CYS A 122 -6.69 14.80 3.54
CA CYS A 122 -7.12 15.41 2.27
C CYS A 122 -8.54 14.94 1.89
N SER A 123 -9.32 15.78 1.21
CA SER A 123 -10.71 15.45 0.84
C SER A 123 -10.83 14.55 -0.39
N GLU A 124 -9.78 14.45 -1.21
CA GLU A 124 -9.80 13.72 -2.48
C GLU A 124 -8.75 12.62 -2.46
N TYR A 125 -9.22 11.38 -2.51
CA TYR A 125 -8.39 10.19 -2.57
C TYR A 125 -8.51 9.53 -3.93
N THR A 126 -7.38 9.08 -4.47
CA THR A 126 -7.33 8.37 -5.76
C THR A 126 -6.64 7.02 -5.59
N ALA A 127 -6.57 6.25 -6.67
CA ALA A 127 -5.76 5.02 -6.76
C ALA A 127 -4.29 5.21 -6.30
N ALA A 128 -3.78 6.44 -6.30
CA ALA A 128 -2.42 6.77 -5.87
C ALA A 128 -2.14 6.44 -4.38
N ILE A 129 -3.17 6.36 -3.52
CA ILE A 129 -2.99 5.95 -2.11
C ILE A 129 -2.51 4.50 -2.03
N ASP A 130 -3.06 3.63 -2.88
CA ASP A 130 -2.73 2.21 -2.88
C ASP A 130 -1.34 2.00 -3.47
N ILE A 131 -0.95 2.80 -4.48
CA ILE A 131 0.42 2.79 -5.05
C ILE A 131 1.47 3.17 -4.01
N TRP A 132 1.17 4.11 -3.12
CA TRP A 132 2.06 4.42 -2.00
C TRP A 132 2.26 3.19 -1.11
N SER A 133 1.17 2.51 -0.74
CA SER A 133 1.24 1.28 0.04
C SER A 133 2.04 0.19 -0.67
N VAL A 134 1.92 0.05 -1.99
CA VAL A 134 2.78 -0.85 -2.79
C VAL A 134 4.25 -0.49 -2.62
N GLY A 135 4.60 0.80 -2.70
CA GLY A 135 5.98 1.25 -2.47
C GLY A 135 6.49 0.89 -1.07
N CYS A 136 5.69 1.12 -0.03
CA CYS A 136 6.05 0.72 1.34
C CYS A 136 6.30 -0.80 1.45
N ILE A 137 5.41 -1.61 0.87
CA ILE A 137 5.50 -3.08 0.91
C ILE A 137 6.71 -3.56 0.11
N LEU A 138 6.95 -3.00 -1.07
CA LEU A 138 8.12 -3.33 -1.88
C LEU A 138 9.40 -3.06 -1.08
N GLY A 139 9.55 -1.85 -0.53
CA GLY A 139 10.71 -1.52 0.29
C GLY A 139 10.88 -2.46 1.49
N GLU A 140 9.79 -2.87 2.15
CA GLU A 140 9.82 -3.81 3.27
C GLU A 140 10.22 -5.24 2.85
N ILE A 141 9.77 -5.74 1.70
CA ILE A 141 10.25 -7.02 1.14
C ILE A 141 11.78 -6.99 1.00
N LEU A 142 12.31 -5.86 0.54
CA LEU A 142 13.71 -5.69 0.16
C LEU A 142 14.61 -5.48 1.38
N THR A 143 14.16 -4.73 2.38
CA THR A 143 14.92 -4.47 3.61
C THR A 143 14.64 -5.46 4.73
N ARG A 144 13.59 -6.28 4.60
CA ARG A 144 13.04 -7.14 5.67
C ARG A 144 12.55 -6.37 6.89
N GLU A 145 12.41 -5.06 6.76
CA GLU A 145 12.01 -4.15 7.83
C GLU A 145 11.02 -3.12 7.30
N PRO A 146 9.95 -2.78 8.05
CA PRO A 146 9.01 -1.75 7.62
C PRO A 146 9.73 -0.42 7.31
N LEU A 147 9.40 0.21 6.18
CA LEU A 147 10.05 1.47 5.78
C LEU A 147 9.73 2.63 6.73
N PHE A 148 8.49 2.70 7.22
CA PHE A 148 8.00 3.82 8.02
C PHE A 148 7.25 3.34 9.27
N PRO A 149 7.95 2.80 10.28
CA PRO A 149 7.33 2.31 11.52
C PRO A 149 6.99 3.48 12.48
N GLY A 150 6.16 4.41 12.03
CA GLY A 150 5.74 5.57 12.82
C GLY A 150 4.93 5.16 14.06
N LYS A 151 5.13 5.91 15.15
CA LYS A 151 4.46 5.70 16.44
C LYS A 151 3.15 6.48 16.54
N ASP A 152 3.10 7.60 15.83
CA ASP A 152 1.98 8.53 15.72
C ASP A 152 2.06 9.25 14.36
N TYR A 153 1.10 10.13 14.06
CA TYR A 153 1.04 10.85 12.77
C TYR A 153 2.27 11.73 12.52
N VAL A 154 2.79 12.37 13.56
CA VAL A 154 3.93 13.29 13.45
C VAL A 154 5.20 12.49 13.12
N HIS A 155 5.43 11.41 13.87
CA HIS A 155 6.56 10.52 13.65
C HIS A 155 6.46 9.84 12.28
N GLN A 156 5.27 9.41 11.86
CA GLN A 156 5.07 8.82 10.53
C GLN A 156 5.46 9.79 9.41
N LEU A 157 4.95 11.03 9.44
CA LEU A 157 5.27 12.04 8.43
C LEU A 157 6.75 12.42 8.44
N ARG A 158 7.37 12.46 9.61
CA ARG A 158 8.81 12.69 9.74
C ARG A 158 9.63 11.58 9.10
N LEU A 159 9.32 10.31 9.35
CA LEU A 159 10.03 9.17 8.71
C LEU A 159 9.88 9.22 7.18
N ILE A 160 8.71 9.63 6.70
CA ILE A 160 8.47 9.83 5.27
C ILE A 160 9.39 10.92 4.72
N THR A 161 9.38 12.13 5.29
CA THR A 161 10.20 13.24 4.78
C THR A 161 11.69 12.99 4.94
N GLU A 162 12.11 12.26 5.97
CA GLU A 162 13.51 11.82 6.15
C GLU A 162 14.00 10.96 4.97
N LEU A 163 13.14 10.11 4.38
CA LEU A 163 13.52 9.26 3.24
C LEU A 163 13.35 9.97 1.89
N ILE A 164 12.15 10.45 1.60
CA ILE A 164 11.80 10.98 0.25
C ILE A 164 12.12 12.46 0.08
N GLY A 165 12.60 13.12 1.14
CA GLY A 165 12.83 14.55 1.21
C GLY A 165 11.59 15.33 1.64
N SER A 166 11.81 16.52 2.18
CA SER A 166 10.71 17.44 2.50
C SER A 166 10.08 17.99 1.20
N PRO A 167 8.75 18.03 1.10
CA PRO A 167 8.06 18.53 -0.10
C PRO A 167 8.32 20.02 -0.29
N ASP A 168 8.59 20.42 -1.53
CA ASP A 168 8.63 21.82 -1.96
C ASP A 168 7.21 22.39 -2.07
N ASP A 169 7.09 23.72 -2.07
CA ASP A 169 5.80 24.41 -2.14
C ASP A 169 4.90 23.96 -3.31
N PRO A 170 5.44 23.71 -4.53
CA PRO A 170 4.66 23.13 -5.64
C PRO A 170 4.06 21.76 -5.31
N SER A 171 4.81 20.88 -4.64
CA SER A 171 4.34 19.54 -4.25
C SER A 171 3.29 19.57 -3.14
N LEU A 172 3.03 20.73 -2.52
CA LEU A 172 1.93 20.93 -1.57
C LEU A 172 0.65 21.44 -2.23
N GLY A 173 0.66 21.68 -3.55
CA GLY A 173 -0.47 22.25 -4.29
C GLY A 173 -1.76 21.41 -4.20
N PHE A 174 -1.64 20.10 -4.02
CA PHE A 174 -2.79 19.21 -3.85
C PHE A 174 -3.48 19.36 -2.47
N LEU A 175 -2.77 19.88 -1.46
CA LEU A 175 -3.34 20.12 -0.14
C LEU A 175 -4.30 21.31 -0.21
N ARG A 176 -5.60 21.08 -0.06
CA ARG A 176 -6.59 22.18 -0.03
C ARG A 176 -6.62 22.92 1.32
N SER A 177 -6.19 22.27 2.40
CA SER A 177 -6.17 22.82 3.75
C SER A 177 -4.91 23.64 4.02
N ASP A 178 -5.07 24.93 4.29
CA ASP A 178 -3.96 25.81 4.70
C ASP A 178 -3.30 25.34 6.02
N ASN A 179 -4.08 24.73 6.91
CA ASN A 179 -3.56 24.15 8.16
C ASN A 179 -2.62 22.99 7.87
N ALA A 180 -2.99 22.10 6.94
CA ALA A 180 -2.13 20.98 6.53
C ALA A 180 -0.83 21.49 5.88
N ARG A 181 -0.91 22.50 5.00
CA ARG A 181 0.30 23.11 4.40
C ARG A 181 1.22 23.72 5.44
N ARG A 182 0.67 24.51 6.38
CA ARG A 182 1.45 25.11 7.48
C ARG A 182 2.10 24.04 8.35
N TYR A 183 1.37 22.98 8.67
CA TYR A 183 1.89 21.88 9.45
C TYR A 183 3.08 21.20 8.76
N VAL A 184 2.96 20.86 7.47
CA VAL A 184 4.06 20.24 6.71
C VAL A 184 5.28 21.17 6.62
N ARG A 185 5.09 22.49 6.47
CA ARG A 185 6.19 23.47 6.49
C ARG A 185 6.91 23.58 7.82
N GLN A 186 6.24 23.28 8.93
CA GLN A 186 6.83 23.30 10.27
C GLN A 186 7.62 22.02 10.60
N LEU A 187 7.47 20.96 9.82
CA LEU A 187 8.27 19.74 9.99
C LEU A 187 9.75 20.04 9.69
N PRO A 188 10.69 19.32 10.35
CA PRO A 188 12.09 19.44 10.01
C PRO A 188 12.33 19.18 8.51
N GLN A 189 13.24 19.96 7.93
CA GLN A 189 13.58 19.89 6.52
C GLN A 189 14.67 18.84 6.29
N TYR A 190 14.42 17.89 5.40
CA TYR A 190 15.36 16.84 5.04
C TYR A 190 15.64 16.84 3.54
N PRO A 191 16.91 16.71 3.12
CA PRO A 191 17.22 16.41 1.73
C PRO A 191 16.73 14.99 1.38
N ARG A 192 16.31 14.80 0.13
CA ARG A 192 15.95 13.46 -0.38
C ARG A 192 17.16 12.53 -0.28
N GLN A 193 16.97 11.33 0.26
CA GLN A 193 18.03 10.32 0.30
C GLN A 193 18.27 9.72 -1.08
N ASN A 194 19.49 9.25 -1.33
CA ASN A 194 19.81 8.50 -2.53
C ASN A 194 19.30 7.06 -2.37
N PHE A 195 18.25 6.67 -3.11
CA PHE A 195 17.66 5.34 -2.98
C PHE A 195 18.61 4.23 -3.42
N ALA A 196 19.39 4.44 -4.47
CA ALA A 196 20.38 3.45 -4.90
C ALA A 196 21.43 3.15 -3.80
N ALA A 197 21.79 4.16 -3.00
CA ALA A 197 22.66 3.98 -1.85
C ALA A 197 21.94 3.38 -0.64
N ARG A 198 20.72 3.84 -0.34
CA ARG A 198 19.90 3.36 0.78
C ARG A 198 19.51 1.90 0.61
N PHE A 199 19.26 1.49 -0.63
CA PHE A 199 18.86 0.15 -1.01
C PHE A 199 19.88 -0.49 -1.95
N SER A 200 21.14 -0.53 -1.51
CA SER A 200 22.29 -1.00 -2.32
C SER A 200 22.23 -2.46 -2.75
N ASN A 201 21.41 -3.27 -2.09
CA ASN A 201 21.23 -4.69 -2.41
C ASN A 201 20.22 -4.93 -3.54
N MET A 202 19.71 -3.88 -4.18
CA MET A 202 18.65 -3.97 -5.18
C MET A 202 19.16 -3.83 -6.61
N SER A 203 18.43 -4.44 -7.55
CA SER A 203 18.51 -4.06 -8.96
C SER A 203 18.14 -2.58 -9.15
N SER A 204 18.79 -1.92 -10.11
CA SER A 204 18.54 -0.52 -10.44
C SER A 204 17.09 -0.26 -10.84
N GLY A 205 16.43 -1.24 -11.49
CA GLY A 205 15.03 -1.15 -11.88
C GLY A 205 14.07 -1.12 -10.69
N ALA A 206 14.34 -1.92 -9.66
CA ALA A 206 13.50 -1.95 -8.46
C ALA A 206 13.62 -0.65 -7.65
N ALA A 207 14.82 -0.06 -7.57
CA ALA A 207 15.04 1.20 -6.86
C ALA A 207 14.36 2.37 -7.60
N ASP A 208 14.49 2.42 -8.93
CA ASP A 208 13.80 3.42 -9.77
C ASP A 208 12.27 3.30 -9.64
N LEU A 209 11.72 2.08 -9.61
CA LEU A 209 10.29 1.89 -9.40
C LEU A 209 9.85 2.37 -8.02
N LEU A 210 10.61 2.04 -6.98
CA LEU A 210 10.33 2.46 -5.61
C LEU A 210 10.33 3.99 -5.49
N GLU A 211 11.28 4.67 -6.13
CA GLU A 211 11.34 6.14 -6.20
C GLU A 211 10.12 6.77 -6.88
N LYS A 212 9.54 6.09 -7.88
CA LYS A 212 8.36 6.54 -8.63
C LYS A 212 7.04 6.26 -7.89
N MET A 213 7.02 5.28 -6.99
CA MET A 213 5.88 4.99 -6.11
C MET A 213 5.87 5.90 -4.88
N LEU A 214 7.03 6.12 -4.25
CA LEU A 214 7.18 6.91 -3.03
C LEU A 214 7.40 8.40 -3.35
N VAL A 215 6.36 9.03 -3.89
CA VAL A 215 6.32 10.47 -4.18
C VAL A 215 5.30 11.15 -3.27
N PHE A 216 5.65 12.29 -2.68
CA PHE A 216 4.76 12.99 -1.74
C PHE A 216 3.45 13.43 -2.41
N ASP A 217 3.53 14.12 -3.54
CA ASP A 217 2.37 14.53 -4.34
C ASP A 217 1.73 13.31 -5.06
N PRO A 218 0.47 12.95 -4.75
CA PRO A 218 -0.19 11.81 -5.37
C PRO A 218 -0.36 11.94 -6.89
N ASN A 219 -0.41 13.17 -7.44
CA ASN A 219 -0.56 13.39 -8.88
C ASN A 219 0.73 13.10 -9.66
N ARG A 220 1.87 13.04 -8.96
CA ARG A 220 3.19 12.74 -9.52
C ARG A 220 3.60 11.28 -9.32
N ARG A 221 2.82 10.50 -8.56
CA ARG A 221 3.07 9.06 -8.40
C ARG A 221 2.81 8.34 -9.71
N ILE A 222 3.59 7.29 -9.93
CA ILE A 222 3.34 6.41 -11.06
C ILE A 222 1.96 5.77 -10.93
N THR A 223 1.24 5.69 -12.05
CA THR A 223 -0.07 5.02 -12.07
C THR A 223 0.12 3.52 -12.34
N GLY A 224 -0.79 2.70 -11.82
CA GLY A 224 -0.83 1.25 -12.08
C GLY A 224 -1.01 0.86 -13.56
N LYS A 225 -1.10 1.83 -14.48
CA LYS A 225 -1.00 1.62 -15.94
C LYS A 225 0.44 1.39 -16.43
N MET A 226 1.39 1.21 -15.53
CA MET A 226 2.76 0.87 -15.89
C MET A 226 2.78 -0.36 -16.80
N ARG A 227 3.47 -0.23 -17.94
CA ARG A 227 3.91 -1.40 -18.71
C ARG A 227 4.91 -2.13 -17.81
N LEU A 228 4.54 -3.33 -17.37
CA LEU A 228 5.42 -4.26 -16.65
C LEU A 228 6.60 -4.74 -17.52
N ASP A 229 6.71 -4.24 -18.76
CA ASP A 229 7.68 -4.61 -19.78
C ASP A 229 9.01 -3.84 -19.68
N ALA A 230 9.12 -2.85 -18.79
CA ALA A 230 10.35 -2.06 -18.66
C ALA A 230 11.25 -2.64 -17.55
N GLY A 231 12.05 -3.64 -17.91
CA GLY A 231 13.33 -3.93 -17.27
C GLY A 231 13.32 -4.07 -15.75
N PHE A 232 12.39 -4.87 -15.25
CA PHE A 232 12.65 -5.63 -14.03
C PHE A 232 13.50 -6.83 -14.38
#